data_AF-A0A7R9QWE9-F1
#
_entry.id   AF-A0A7R9QWE9-F1
#
_cell.length_a   1.000
_cell.length_b   1.000
_cell.length_c   1.000
_cell.angle_alpha   90.00
_cell.angle_beta   90.00
_cell.angle_gamma   90.00
#
_symmetry.space_group_name_H-M   'P 1'
#
loop_
_entity.id
_entity.type
_entity.pdbx_description
1 polymer ?
#
loop_
_entity_poly.entity_id
_entity_poly.type
_entity_poly.pdbx_seq_one_letter_code
_entity_poly.pdbx_strand_id
1 'polypeptide(L)'
;MDIDRLYRIMGAMIKRVYGYYITRPLQRFNVDNRAEKAIDRQHVVPKAAPRHERTDQLFTEITQKNPRFKQELNEKREDLLKRLTSVKVISTDRAVSEEELKEMKEIKERVRSRLPVSHEGTDIPMHAYVEPASVPKGRISLIRALDFIGKHSKSPEQYDSGTIAKQHALNEEDVRNVLTYFKPFYKEGITDPVEDTESLLGVSKQKWSEITTFLKPKSRVIHEQINAQKETAADEPIADKAVNPRK
;
A
#
# COMPACT_ATOMS: atom_id res chain seq x y z
N MET A 1 -37.88 -18.74 -24.50
CA MET A 1 -36.46 -18.81 -24.89
C MET A 1 -35.97 -17.38 -25.01
N ASP A 2 -35.02 -16.98 -24.16
CA ASP A 2 -34.60 -15.58 -24.07
C ASP A 2 -33.75 -15.20 -25.28
N ILE A 3 -34.34 -14.41 -26.17
CA ILE A 3 -33.75 -13.96 -27.43
C ILE A 3 -32.42 -13.24 -27.15
N ASP A 4 -32.34 -12.47 -26.07
CA ASP A 4 -31.13 -11.75 -25.64
C ASP A 4 -29.95 -12.69 -25.29
N ARG A 5 -30.25 -13.87 -24.76
CA ARG A 5 -29.22 -14.88 -24.44
C ARG A 5 -28.64 -15.49 -25.70
N LEU A 6 -29.47 -15.68 -26.73
CA LEU A 6 -29.05 -16.18 -28.04
C LEU A 6 -28.18 -15.16 -28.78
N TYR A 7 -28.57 -13.88 -28.79
CA TYR A 7 -27.77 -12.81 -29.43
C TYR A 7 -26.41 -12.62 -28.76
N ARG A 8 -26.30 -12.78 -27.44
CA ARG A 8 -25.00 -12.77 -26.73
C ARG A 8 -24.11 -13.96 -27.13
N ILE A 9 -24.68 -15.16 -27.22
CA ILE A 9 -23.94 -16.38 -27.60
C ILE A 9 -23.48 -16.30 -29.07
N MET A 10 -24.37 -15.87 -29.97
CA MET A 10 -24.08 -15.68 -31.40
C MET A 10 -23.06 -14.56 -31.61
N GLY A 11 -23.19 -13.43 -30.91
CA GLY A 11 -22.23 -12.33 -30.94
C GLY A 11 -20.84 -12.76 -30.45
N ALA A 12 -20.76 -13.59 -29.41
CA ALA A 12 -19.50 -14.17 -28.95
C ALA A 12 -18.87 -15.12 -29.98
N MET A 13 -19.68 -15.94 -30.67
CA MET A 13 -19.20 -16.82 -31.74
C MET A 13 -18.67 -16.03 -32.95
N ILE A 14 -19.41 -15.03 -33.42
CA ILE A 14 -18.99 -14.16 -34.52
C ILE A 14 -17.68 -13.45 -34.18
N LYS A 15 -17.55 -12.93 -32.95
CA LYS A 15 -16.30 -12.30 -32.48
C LYS A 15 -15.12 -13.27 -32.44
N ARG A 16 -15.34 -14.54 -32.09
CA ARG A 16 -14.29 -15.58 -32.12
C ARG A 16 -13.84 -15.90 -33.55
N VAL A 17 -14.79 -16.05 -34.47
CA VAL A 17 -14.52 -16.34 -35.89
C VAL A 17 -13.80 -15.15 -36.54
N TYR A 18 -14.35 -13.94 -36.41
CA TYR A 18 -13.72 -12.70 -36.86
C TYR A 18 -12.33 -12.50 -36.23
N GLY A 19 -12.23 -12.82 -34.94
CA GLY A 19 -10.98 -12.80 -34.20
C GLY A 19 -9.92 -13.68 -34.86
N TYR A 20 -10.28 -14.94 -35.15
CA TYR A 20 -9.38 -15.95 -35.70
C TYR A 20 -8.93 -15.63 -37.13
N TYR A 21 -9.87 -15.29 -38.01
CA TYR A 21 -9.60 -15.12 -39.43
C TYR A 21 -9.06 -13.74 -39.80
N ILE A 22 -9.40 -12.70 -39.04
CA ILE A 22 -9.09 -11.31 -39.42
C ILE A 22 -8.14 -10.68 -38.41
N THR A 23 -8.52 -10.61 -37.14
CA THR A 23 -7.73 -9.80 -36.18
C THR A 23 -6.38 -10.43 -35.85
N ARG A 24 -6.30 -11.75 -35.65
CA ARG A 24 -5.07 -12.45 -35.25
C ARG A 24 -3.98 -12.42 -36.32
N PRO A 25 -4.23 -12.75 -37.61
CA PRO A 25 -3.19 -12.67 -38.63
C PRO A 25 -2.72 -11.23 -38.87
N LEU A 26 -3.62 -10.24 -38.84
CA LEU A 26 -3.24 -8.82 -38.94
C LEU A 26 -2.38 -8.36 -37.75
N GLN A 27 -2.75 -8.72 -36.51
CA GLN A 27 -1.96 -8.38 -35.31
C GLN A 27 -0.62 -9.11 -35.26
N ARG A 28 -0.52 -10.30 -35.86
CA ARG A 28 0.70 -11.13 -35.91
C ARG A 28 1.51 -10.96 -37.17
N PHE A 29 1.18 -9.98 -38.01
CA PHE A 29 2.01 -9.67 -39.17
C PHE A 29 3.38 -9.14 -38.70
N ASN A 30 4.47 -9.74 -39.18
CA ASN A 30 5.83 -9.32 -38.87
C ASN A 30 6.14 -9.27 -37.35
N VAL A 31 5.84 -10.37 -36.63
CA VAL A 31 6.17 -10.49 -35.19
C VAL A 31 7.67 -10.59 -34.98
N ASP A 32 8.39 -11.26 -35.89
CA ASP A 32 9.82 -11.52 -35.74
C ASP A 32 10.64 -10.22 -35.77
N ASN A 33 10.46 -9.35 -36.77
CA ASN A 33 11.19 -8.06 -36.79
C ASN A 33 10.77 -7.14 -35.63
N ARG A 34 9.52 -7.25 -35.14
CA ARG A 34 9.06 -6.49 -33.96
C ARG A 34 9.70 -7.01 -32.68
N ALA A 35 9.86 -8.33 -32.55
CA ALA A 35 10.53 -8.98 -31.44
C ALA A 35 12.02 -8.64 -31.46
N GLU A 36 12.69 -8.76 -32.61
CA GLU A 36 14.09 -8.40 -32.80
C GLU A 36 14.34 -6.94 -32.43
N LYS A 37 13.54 -6.00 -32.96
CA LYS A 37 13.63 -4.58 -32.58
C LYS A 37 13.34 -4.32 -31.10
N ALA A 38 12.52 -5.15 -30.44
CA ALA A 38 12.28 -5.02 -29.00
C ALA A 38 13.48 -5.54 -28.18
N ILE A 39 14.09 -6.65 -28.61
CA ILE A 39 15.30 -7.22 -28.03
C ILE A 39 16.48 -6.25 -28.21
N ASP A 40 16.70 -5.71 -29.42
CA ASP A 40 17.75 -4.73 -29.68
C ASP A 40 17.62 -3.48 -28.81
N ARG A 41 16.38 -2.99 -28.63
CA ARG A 41 16.10 -1.86 -27.72
C ARG A 41 16.47 -2.18 -26.27
N GLN A 42 16.20 -3.40 -25.82
CA GLN A 42 16.57 -3.85 -24.47
C GLN A 42 18.06 -4.13 -24.33
N HIS A 43 18.73 -4.56 -25.39
CA HIS A 43 20.17 -4.81 -25.40
C HIS A 43 20.96 -3.49 -25.33
N VAL A 44 20.52 -2.45 -26.06
CA VAL A 44 21.19 -1.13 -26.07
C VAL A 44 20.86 -0.32 -24.81
N VAL A 45 19.61 -0.33 -24.35
CA VAL A 45 19.19 0.35 -23.10
C VAL A 45 18.38 -0.62 -22.25
N PRO A 46 19.04 -1.40 -21.38
CA PRO A 46 18.33 -2.34 -20.51
C PRO A 46 17.42 -1.56 -19.57
N LYS A 47 16.10 -1.71 -19.75
CA LYS A 47 15.11 -1.11 -18.86
C LYS A 47 15.03 -1.96 -17.60
N ALA A 48 15.55 -1.45 -16.49
CA ALA A 48 15.38 -2.07 -15.19
C ALA A 48 13.89 -2.21 -14.85
N ALA A 49 13.56 -3.29 -14.14
CA ALA A 49 12.20 -3.49 -13.65
C ALA A 49 11.78 -2.30 -12.77
N PRO A 50 10.49 -1.88 -12.84
CA PRO A 50 9.99 -0.83 -11.96
C PRO A 50 10.16 -1.28 -10.51
N ARG A 51 10.67 -0.38 -9.68
CA ARG A 51 10.85 -0.64 -8.25
C ARG A 51 9.65 -0.11 -7.49
N HIS A 52 9.52 -0.54 -6.23
CA HIS A 52 8.53 0.00 -5.32
C HIS A 52 8.95 1.41 -4.86
N GLU A 53 7.99 2.32 -4.66
CA GLU A 53 8.25 3.74 -4.34
C GLU A 53 9.22 3.93 -3.16
N ARG A 54 9.00 3.17 -2.08
CA ARG A 54 9.91 3.16 -0.91
C ARG A 54 11.35 2.78 -1.27
N THR A 55 11.52 1.86 -2.20
CA THR A 55 12.87 1.45 -2.67
C THR A 55 13.50 2.57 -3.49
N ASP A 56 12.72 3.25 -4.34
CA ASP A 56 13.23 4.39 -5.11
C ASP A 56 13.68 5.54 -4.21
N GLN A 57 12.90 5.87 -3.17
CA GLN A 57 13.29 6.87 -2.17
C GLN A 57 14.64 6.53 -1.54
N LEU A 58 14.81 5.30 -1.05
CA LEU A 58 16.09 4.85 -0.47
C LEU A 58 17.25 4.95 -1.48
N PHE A 59 17.04 4.53 -2.73
CA PHE A 59 18.07 4.65 -3.77
C PHE A 59 18.41 6.12 -4.07
N THR A 60 17.43 7.02 -4.05
CA THR A 60 17.68 8.46 -4.21
C THR A 60 18.48 9.03 -3.06
N GLU A 61 18.15 8.71 -1.81
CA GLU A 61 18.90 9.14 -0.63
C GLU A 61 20.35 8.63 -0.64
N ILE A 62 20.55 7.36 -0.99
CA ILE A 62 21.88 6.77 -1.08
C ILE A 62 22.69 7.43 -2.21
N THR A 63 22.06 7.69 -3.36
CA THR A 63 22.71 8.38 -4.48
C THR A 63 23.07 9.83 -4.14
N GLN A 64 22.23 10.53 -3.36
CA GLN A 64 22.53 11.88 -2.88
C GLN A 64 23.71 11.89 -1.91
N LYS A 65 23.78 10.91 -1.00
CA LYS A 65 24.87 10.78 -0.02
C LYS A 65 26.19 10.34 -0.67
N ASN A 66 26.13 9.42 -1.62
CA ASN A 66 27.30 8.98 -2.39
C ASN A 66 27.01 9.04 -3.90
N PRO A 67 27.48 10.08 -4.62
CA PRO A 67 27.25 10.20 -6.06
C PRO A 67 27.97 9.12 -6.87
N ARG A 68 29.02 8.48 -6.32
CA ARG A 68 29.74 7.38 -6.95
C ARG A 68 29.08 6.01 -6.75
N PHE A 69 28.06 5.91 -5.91
CA PHE A 69 27.38 4.65 -5.60
C PHE A 69 26.91 3.88 -6.85
N LYS A 70 26.37 4.56 -7.85
CA LYS A 70 25.91 3.92 -9.10
C LYS A 70 27.07 3.35 -9.92
N GLN A 71 28.22 4.02 -9.92
CA GLN A 71 29.43 3.55 -10.61
C GLN A 71 29.99 2.34 -9.87
N GLU A 72 30.13 2.44 -8.54
CA GLU A 72 30.62 1.36 -7.69
C GLU A 72 29.76 0.08 -7.74
N LEU A 73 28.44 0.20 -7.97
CA LEU A 73 27.55 -0.95 -8.14
C LEU A 73 27.74 -1.67 -9.48
N ASN A 74 28.07 -0.90 -10.54
CA ASN A 74 28.27 -1.45 -11.88
C ASN A 74 29.71 -1.95 -12.08
N GLU A 75 30.66 -1.40 -11.32
CA GLU A 75 32.06 -1.80 -11.37
C GLU A 75 32.29 -3.15 -10.68
N LYS A 76 33.08 -3.99 -11.34
CA LYS A 76 33.49 -5.28 -10.80
C LYS A 76 34.52 -5.07 -9.68
N ARG A 77 34.19 -5.53 -8.48
CA ARG A 77 35.06 -5.47 -7.30
C ARG A 77 36.00 -6.69 -7.23
N GLU A 78 37.27 -6.48 -7.54
CA GLU A 78 38.29 -7.54 -7.60
C GLU A 78 38.63 -8.15 -6.23
N ASP A 79 38.46 -7.40 -5.14
CA ASP A 79 38.62 -7.88 -3.77
C ASP A 79 37.54 -8.92 -3.39
N LEU A 80 36.28 -8.66 -3.75
CA LEU A 80 35.18 -9.61 -3.54
C LEU A 80 35.34 -10.86 -4.41
N LEU A 81 35.79 -10.68 -5.66
CA LEU A 81 36.07 -11.80 -6.54
C LEU A 81 37.15 -12.72 -5.96
N LYS A 82 38.24 -12.17 -5.41
CA LYS A 82 39.29 -12.95 -4.74
C LYS A 82 38.78 -13.75 -3.54
N ARG A 83 37.80 -13.22 -2.80
CA ARG A 83 37.16 -13.94 -1.67
C ARG A 83 36.23 -15.05 -2.14
N LEU A 84 35.55 -14.86 -3.27
CA LEU A 84 34.71 -15.89 -3.86
C LEU A 84 35.54 -17.03 -4.45
N THR A 85 36.71 -16.74 -5.03
CA THR A 85 37.61 -17.77 -5.56
C THR A 85 38.34 -18.55 -4.48
N SER A 86 38.61 -17.93 -3.31
CA SER A 86 39.30 -18.62 -2.21
C SER A 86 38.45 -19.70 -1.53
N VAL A 87 37.12 -19.56 -1.51
CA VAL A 87 36.21 -20.53 -0.90
C VAL A 87 35.56 -21.39 -1.98
N LYS A 88 36.27 -22.45 -2.40
CA LYS A 88 35.70 -23.48 -3.27
C LYS A 88 34.95 -24.50 -2.42
N VAL A 89 33.62 -24.40 -2.38
CA VAL A 89 32.77 -25.45 -1.81
C VAL A 89 32.68 -26.57 -2.84
N ILE A 90 33.38 -27.67 -2.58
CA ILE A 90 33.21 -28.92 -3.31
C ILE A 90 32.15 -29.70 -2.55
N SER A 91 30.89 -29.69 -3.01
CA SER A 91 29.93 -30.69 -2.55
C SER A 91 30.42 -32.03 -3.07
N THR A 92 31.06 -32.79 -2.20
CA THR A 92 31.21 -34.22 -2.43
C THR A 92 29.84 -34.79 -2.13
N ASP A 93 28.97 -34.78 -3.13
CA ASP A 93 27.72 -35.53 -3.08
C ASP A 93 28.14 -37.00 -3.06
N ARG A 94 28.41 -37.52 -1.85
CA ARG A 94 28.40 -38.95 -1.61
C ARG A 94 27.03 -39.39 -2.08
N ALA A 95 26.98 -40.38 -2.98
CA ALA A 95 25.72 -41.01 -3.34
C ALA A 95 25.07 -41.47 -2.04
N VAL A 96 24.06 -40.73 -1.61
CA VAL A 96 23.39 -40.96 -0.34
C VAL A 96 22.76 -42.33 -0.46
N SER A 97 23.16 -43.24 0.43
CA SER A 97 22.60 -44.58 0.42
C SER A 97 21.10 -44.52 0.68
N GLU A 98 20.38 -45.53 0.21
CA GLU A 98 18.93 -45.60 0.39
C GLU A 98 18.52 -45.65 1.88
N GLU A 99 19.44 -46.10 2.73
CA GLU A 99 19.34 -46.10 4.20
C GLU A 99 19.48 -44.69 4.78
N GLU A 100 20.52 -43.95 4.39
CA GLU A 100 20.71 -42.54 4.80
C GLU A 100 19.53 -41.65 4.34
N LEU A 101 18.93 -41.93 3.17
CA LEU A 101 17.72 -41.24 2.70
C LEU A 101 16.49 -41.56 3.55
N LYS A 102 16.36 -42.79 4.06
CA LYS A 102 15.28 -43.17 4.99
C LYS A 102 15.47 -42.48 6.33
N GLU A 103 16.69 -42.49 6.88
CA GLU A 103 17.01 -41.80 8.13
C GLU A 103 16.73 -40.29 8.03
N MET A 104 17.14 -39.63 6.94
CA MET A 104 16.84 -38.21 6.74
C MET A 104 15.33 -37.94 6.65
N LYS A 105 14.55 -38.84 6.04
CA LYS A 105 13.08 -38.71 5.99
C LYS A 105 12.46 -38.88 7.38
N GLU A 106 12.90 -39.85 8.16
CA GLU A 106 12.43 -40.06 9.53
C GLU A 106 12.78 -38.88 10.43
N ILE A 107 13.99 -38.33 10.31
CA ILE A 107 14.40 -37.11 11.04
C ILE A 107 13.49 -35.94 10.63
N LYS A 108 13.24 -35.77 9.33
CA LYS A 108 12.39 -34.69 8.82
C LYS A 108 10.93 -34.83 9.26
N GLU A 109 10.41 -36.05 9.37
CA GLU A 109 9.07 -36.33 9.91
C GLU A 109 9.00 -36.07 11.42
N ARG A 110 10.00 -36.50 12.19
CA ARG A 110 10.10 -36.18 13.63
C ARG A 110 10.23 -34.68 13.88
N VAL A 111 10.89 -33.94 12.99
CA VAL A 111 10.99 -32.47 13.08
C VAL A 111 9.66 -31.83 12.68
N ARG A 112 8.99 -32.32 11.64
CA ARG A 112 7.64 -31.88 11.25
C ARG A 112 6.60 -32.11 12.34
N SER A 113 6.66 -33.23 13.05
CA SER A 113 5.74 -33.52 14.15
C SER A 113 5.98 -32.63 15.39
N ARG A 114 7.12 -31.95 15.47
CA ARG A 114 7.44 -30.98 16.53
C ARG A 114 7.07 -29.55 16.16
N LEU A 115 6.79 -29.29 14.89
CA LEU A 115 6.32 -27.98 14.44
C LEU A 115 4.84 -27.82 14.82
N PRO A 116 4.40 -26.62 15.24
CA PRO A 116 3.00 -26.36 15.51
C PRO A 116 2.17 -26.65 14.26
N VAL A 117 1.18 -27.54 14.38
CA VAL A 117 0.29 -27.94 13.28
C VAL A 117 -0.80 -26.89 13.04
N SER A 118 -1.17 -26.14 14.08
CA SER A 118 -2.15 -25.06 13.99
C SER A 118 -1.46 -23.70 13.92
N HIS A 119 -1.98 -22.86 13.03
CA HIS A 119 -1.68 -21.42 12.95
C HIS A 119 -2.67 -20.58 13.76
N GLU A 120 -3.68 -21.20 14.37
CA GLU A 120 -4.53 -20.52 15.35
C GLU A 120 -3.62 -20.23 16.55
N GLY A 121 -3.20 -18.98 16.65
CA GLY A 121 -2.52 -18.52 17.84
C GLY A 121 -3.44 -18.85 19.02
N THR A 122 -2.89 -19.47 20.06
CA THR A 122 -3.48 -19.35 21.39
C THR A 122 -3.86 -17.88 21.60
N ASP A 123 -4.98 -17.60 22.27
CA ASP A 123 -5.36 -16.24 22.67
C ASP A 123 -4.27 -15.67 23.58
N ILE A 124 -3.20 -15.18 22.95
CA ILE A 124 -2.10 -14.53 23.62
C ILE A 124 -2.71 -13.20 24.03
N PRO A 125 -2.81 -12.90 25.34
CA PRO A 125 -3.34 -11.62 25.79
C PRO A 125 -2.57 -10.49 25.10
N MET A 126 -3.23 -9.36 24.83
CA MET A 126 -2.73 -8.25 24.03
C MET A 126 -1.29 -7.78 24.35
N HIS A 127 -0.77 -8.12 25.52
CA HIS A 127 0.57 -7.76 25.99
C HIS A 127 1.57 -8.93 26.05
N ALA A 128 1.27 -10.07 25.42
CA ALA A 128 2.07 -11.29 25.48
C ALA A 128 2.41 -11.76 26.91
N TYR A 129 1.66 -11.27 27.90
CA TYR A 129 1.89 -11.48 29.31
C TYR A 129 0.58 -11.88 29.98
N VAL A 130 0.56 -13.05 30.61
CA VAL A 130 -0.56 -13.51 31.43
C VAL A 130 -0.34 -12.99 32.84
N GLU A 131 -1.28 -12.19 33.35
CA GLU A 131 -1.20 -11.68 34.71
C GLU A 131 -1.41 -12.83 35.73
N PRO A 132 -0.61 -12.90 36.81
CA PRO A 132 -0.84 -13.87 37.87
C PRO A 132 -2.17 -13.59 38.60
N ALA A 133 -2.85 -14.65 39.05
CA ALA A 133 -4.14 -14.55 39.72
C ALA A 133 -4.10 -13.72 41.02
N SER A 134 -2.95 -13.68 41.71
CA SER A 134 -2.75 -12.85 42.89
C SER A 134 -1.38 -12.16 42.83
N VAL A 135 -1.37 -10.87 43.12
CA VAL A 135 -0.16 -10.05 43.19
C VAL A 135 0.10 -9.73 44.66
N PRO A 136 1.30 -10.02 45.20
CA PRO A 136 1.62 -9.72 46.59
C PRO A 136 1.68 -8.21 46.83
N LYS A 137 1.39 -7.80 48.07
CA LYS A 137 1.46 -6.39 48.49
C LYS A 137 2.85 -5.80 48.23
N GLY A 138 2.92 -4.53 47.82
CA GLY A 138 4.18 -3.87 47.47
C GLY A 138 4.76 -4.30 46.11
N ARG A 139 4.08 -5.16 45.34
CA ARG A 139 4.45 -5.49 43.96
C ARG A 139 3.29 -5.15 43.02
N ILE A 140 3.62 -4.97 41.74
CA ILE A 140 2.65 -4.70 40.69
C ILE A 140 2.95 -5.54 39.46
N SER A 141 1.89 -5.92 38.74
CA SER A 141 2.01 -6.58 37.44
C SER A 141 2.37 -5.55 36.36
N LEU A 142 3.01 -6.02 35.29
CA LEU A 142 3.40 -5.16 34.17
C LEU A 142 2.18 -4.45 33.54
N ILE A 143 1.06 -5.16 33.38
CA ILE A 143 -0.17 -4.62 32.78
C ILE A 143 -0.72 -3.47 33.62
N ARG A 144 -0.81 -3.65 34.94
CA ARG A 144 -1.26 -2.59 35.86
C ARG A 144 -0.28 -1.42 35.91
N ALA A 145 1.02 -1.70 35.81
CA ALA A 145 2.03 -0.66 35.74
C ALA A 145 1.86 0.23 34.51
N LEU A 146 1.70 -0.39 33.34
CA LEU A 146 1.45 0.33 32.08
C LEU A 146 0.13 1.12 32.12
N ASP A 147 -0.92 0.57 32.75
CA ASP A 147 -2.21 1.25 32.89
C ASP A 147 -2.12 2.54 33.72
N PHE A 148 -1.49 2.51 34.90
CA PHE A 148 -1.36 3.72 35.71
C PHE A 148 -0.40 4.74 35.07
N ILE A 149 0.66 4.30 34.39
CA ILE A 149 1.56 5.18 33.62
C ILE A 149 0.77 5.90 32.52
N GLY A 150 -0.07 5.16 31.78
CA GLY A 150 -0.95 5.72 30.76
C GLY A 150 -1.97 6.71 31.32
N LYS A 151 -2.58 6.39 32.46
CA LYS A 151 -3.55 7.26 33.16
C LYS A 151 -2.91 8.55 33.69
N HIS A 152 -1.76 8.46 34.35
CA HIS A 152 -1.00 9.62 34.81
C HIS A 152 -0.62 10.54 33.65
N SER A 153 -0.21 9.95 32.53
CA SER A 153 0.19 10.72 31.35
C SER A 153 -1.00 11.40 30.63
N LYS A 154 -2.23 10.90 30.78
CA LYS A 154 -3.47 11.55 30.29
C LYS A 154 -4.00 12.61 31.27
N SER A 155 -3.94 12.33 32.57
CA SER A 155 -4.55 13.17 33.61
C SER A 155 -3.68 13.17 34.89
N PRO A 156 -2.59 13.94 34.91
CA PRO A 156 -1.62 13.90 36.00
C PRO A 156 -2.18 14.42 37.33
N GLU A 157 -3.15 15.35 37.31
CA GLU A 157 -3.80 15.88 38.51
C GLU A 157 -4.65 14.84 39.24
N GLN A 158 -5.30 13.94 38.48
CA GLN A 158 -6.18 12.92 39.03
C GLN A 158 -5.39 11.69 39.50
N TYR A 159 -4.34 11.33 38.75
CA TYR A 159 -3.52 10.15 38.99
C TYR A 159 -2.13 10.53 39.50
N ASP A 160 -2.06 11.23 40.63
CA ASP A 160 -0.79 11.55 41.26
C ASP A 160 -0.09 10.32 41.87
N SER A 161 1.22 10.41 42.08
CA SER A 161 2.06 9.41 42.73
C SER A 161 1.47 8.92 44.06
N GLY A 162 0.95 9.82 44.90
CA GLY A 162 0.32 9.46 46.17
C GLY A 162 -1.02 8.72 46.02
N THR A 163 -1.82 9.00 44.98
CA THR A 163 -3.09 8.29 44.75
C THR A 163 -2.83 6.89 44.21
N ILE A 164 -1.89 6.74 43.28
CA ILE A 164 -1.46 5.47 42.69
C ILE A 164 -0.82 4.56 43.76
N ALA A 165 0.06 5.12 44.61
CA ALA A 165 0.72 4.38 45.68
C ALA A 165 -0.31 3.79 46.67
N LYS A 166 -1.32 4.57 47.06
CA LYS A 166 -2.41 4.10 47.92
C LYS A 166 -3.28 3.03 47.24
N GLN A 167 -3.61 3.22 45.96
CA GLN A 167 -4.46 2.29 45.21
C GLN A 167 -3.82 0.90 45.04
N HIS A 168 -2.50 0.85 44.83
CA HIS A 168 -1.77 -0.38 44.59
C HIS A 168 -0.92 -0.87 45.78
N ALA A 169 -1.01 -0.21 46.94
CA ALA A 169 -0.19 -0.47 48.12
C ALA A 169 1.31 -0.53 47.80
N LEU A 170 1.79 0.48 47.06
CA LEU A 170 3.19 0.66 46.66
C LEU A 170 3.85 1.77 47.48
N ASN A 171 5.18 1.81 47.45
CA ASN A 171 5.94 2.93 48.00
C ASN A 171 5.81 4.15 47.08
N GLU A 172 5.51 5.31 47.66
CA GLU A 172 5.29 6.55 46.93
C GLU A 172 6.55 7.03 46.20
N GLU A 173 7.73 6.85 46.81
CA GLU A 173 9.01 7.20 46.19
C GLU A 173 9.27 6.39 44.92
N ASP A 174 9.00 5.08 44.97
CA ASP A 174 9.18 4.18 43.83
C ASP A 174 8.21 4.53 42.69
N VAL A 175 6.94 4.81 43.02
CA VAL A 175 5.95 5.24 42.03
C VAL A 175 6.36 6.56 41.38
N ARG A 176 6.84 7.53 42.17
CA ARG A 176 7.33 8.81 41.65
C ARG A 176 8.51 8.62 40.69
N ASN A 177 9.45 7.73 41.01
CA ASN A 177 10.55 7.37 40.12
C ASN A 177 10.04 6.74 38.82
N VAL A 178 9.09 5.80 38.92
CA VAL A 178 8.50 5.15 37.74
C VAL A 178 7.84 6.19 36.83
N LEU A 179 7.01 7.08 37.37
CA LEU A 179 6.34 8.12 36.59
C LEU A 179 7.32 9.13 35.96
N THR A 180 8.44 9.40 36.63
CA THR A 180 9.47 10.33 36.14
C THR A 180 10.26 9.76 34.96
N TYR A 181 10.67 8.49 35.07
CA TYR A 181 11.59 7.85 34.12
C TYR A 181 10.89 7.03 33.04
N PHE A 182 9.71 6.49 33.29
CA PHE A 182 8.95 5.68 32.33
C PHE A 182 7.82 6.50 31.71
N LYS A 183 8.10 7.05 30.54
CA LYS A 183 7.09 7.72 29.70
C LYS A 183 6.58 6.76 28.63
N PRO A 184 5.26 6.67 28.40
CA PRO A 184 4.75 5.86 27.32
C PRO A 184 5.24 6.42 25.98
N PHE A 185 5.68 5.53 25.08
CA PHE A 185 5.98 5.93 23.71
C PHE A 185 4.66 6.24 23.01
N TYR A 186 4.30 7.52 22.97
CA TYR A 186 3.21 7.99 22.14
C TYR A 186 3.61 7.81 20.68
N LYS A 187 3.00 6.82 20.03
CA LYS A 187 2.97 6.78 18.57
C LYS A 187 1.93 7.81 18.13
N GLU A 188 2.35 9.07 18.03
CA GLU A 188 1.62 10.07 17.25
C GLU A 188 1.43 9.48 15.83
N GLY A 189 0.26 8.93 15.52
CA GLY A 189 -0.01 8.38 14.19
C GLY A 189 -0.87 7.12 14.11
N ILE A 190 -1.33 6.54 15.22
CA ILE A 190 -2.53 5.69 15.19
C ILE A 190 -3.45 6.22 16.28
N THR A 191 -4.24 7.22 15.93
CA THR A 191 -5.42 7.56 16.71
C THR A 191 -6.34 6.34 16.72
N ASP A 192 -6.93 6.01 17.86
CA ASP A 192 -8.22 5.31 17.87
C ASP A 192 -9.15 6.01 16.87
N PRO A 193 -10.09 5.32 16.17
CA PRO A 193 -10.98 5.99 15.22
C PRO A 193 -11.70 7.13 15.94
N VAL A 194 -11.25 8.35 15.67
CA VAL A 194 -11.78 9.59 16.22
C VAL A 194 -13.23 9.67 15.73
N GLU A 195 -14.18 9.76 16.68
CA GLU A 195 -15.62 9.86 16.38
C GLU A 195 -15.97 11.11 15.55
N ASP A 196 -15.04 12.07 15.42
CA ASP A 196 -15.22 13.34 14.71
C ASP A 196 -14.80 13.33 13.22
N THR A 197 -15.00 12.21 12.51
CA THR A 197 -14.72 12.16 11.05
C THR A 197 -15.58 13.13 10.22
N GLU A 198 -16.69 13.61 10.76
CA GLU A 198 -17.59 14.55 10.07
C GLU A 198 -16.98 15.95 9.91
N SER A 199 -16.15 16.40 10.85
CA SER A 199 -15.53 17.73 10.84
C SER A 199 -14.48 17.88 9.74
N LEU A 200 -13.71 16.82 9.44
CA LEU A 200 -12.70 16.79 8.39
C LEU A 200 -13.31 16.64 6.97
N LEU A 201 -14.47 15.98 6.85
CA LEU A 201 -15.17 15.81 5.58
C LEU A 201 -15.94 17.07 5.13
N GLY A 202 -16.26 17.98 6.05
CA GLY A 202 -16.90 19.26 5.74
C GLY A 202 -16.05 20.18 4.86
N VAL A 203 -14.73 20.20 5.10
CA VAL A 203 -13.78 21.02 4.34
C VAL A 203 -13.52 20.44 2.95
N SER A 204 -13.59 19.11 2.77
CA SER A 204 -13.34 18.50 1.47
C SER A 204 -14.51 18.69 0.51
N LYS A 205 -15.77 18.57 0.95
CA LYS A 205 -16.96 18.73 0.08
C LYS A 205 -17.06 20.11 -0.57
N GLN A 206 -16.73 21.18 0.16
CA GLN A 206 -16.73 22.55 -0.39
C GLN A 206 -15.70 22.69 -1.51
N LYS A 207 -14.47 22.21 -1.29
CA LYS A 207 -13.39 22.25 -2.27
C LYS A 207 -13.69 21.40 -3.52
N TRP A 208 -14.34 20.25 -3.34
CA TRP A 208 -14.78 19.41 -4.46
C TRP A 208 -15.92 20.06 -5.26
N SER A 209 -16.83 20.79 -4.62
CA SER A 209 -17.89 21.53 -5.31
C SER A 209 -17.33 22.64 -6.21
N GLU A 210 -16.32 23.37 -5.74
CA GLU A 210 -15.60 24.40 -6.50
C GLU A 210 -14.83 23.83 -7.69
N ILE A 211 -14.23 22.65 -7.53
CA ILE A 211 -13.53 21.95 -8.61
C ILE A 211 -14.52 21.45 -9.67
N THR A 212 -15.70 20.96 -9.25
CA THR A 212 -16.73 20.47 -10.18
C THR A 212 -17.41 21.59 -10.99
N THR A 213 -17.53 22.79 -10.42
CA THR A 213 -17.98 23.97 -11.16
C THR A 213 -16.94 24.46 -12.16
N PHE A 214 -15.65 24.34 -11.84
CA PHE A 214 -14.53 24.71 -12.71
C PHE A 214 -14.33 23.74 -13.91
N LEU A 215 -14.71 22.47 -13.75
CA LEU A 215 -14.57 21.41 -14.76
C LEU A 215 -15.78 21.23 -15.69
N LYS A 216 -16.80 22.08 -15.60
CA LYS A 216 -17.88 22.06 -16.61
C LYS A 216 -17.29 22.38 -18.00
N PRO A 217 -17.47 21.51 -19.00
CA PRO A 217 -16.91 21.73 -20.33
C PRO A 217 -17.50 22.99 -20.97
N LYS A 218 -16.64 23.85 -21.54
CA LYS A 218 -17.00 25.12 -22.21
C LYS A 218 -18.08 24.99 -23.28
N SER A 219 -18.37 23.79 -23.77
CA SER A 219 -19.44 23.54 -24.76
C SER A 219 -20.84 23.83 -24.24
N ARG A 220 -21.10 23.68 -22.93
CA ARG A 220 -22.46 23.89 -22.37
C ARG A 220 -22.82 25.36 -22.19
N VAL A 221 -21.83 26.20 -21.85
CA VAL A 221 -21.98 27.66 -21.75
C VAL A 221 -22.27 28.28 -23.12
N ILE A 222 -21.66 27.76 -24.18
CA ILE A 222 -21.91 28.22 -25.56
C ILE A 222 -23.34 27.88 -26.00
N HIS A 223 -23.86 26.69 -25.65
CA HIS A 223 -25.25 26.32 -25.98
C HIS A 223 -26.30 27.14 -25.20
N GLU A 224 -26.04 27.47 -23.93
CA GLU A 224 -26.93 28.32 -23.12
C GLU A 224 -26.92 29.78 -23.62
N GLN A 225 -25.76 30.32 -24.01
CA GLN A 225 -25.66 31.67 -24.60
C GLN A 225 -26.33 31.74 -25.98
N ILE A 226 -26.22 30.70 -26.81
CA ILE A 226 -26.89 30.63 -28.12
C ILE A 226 -28.41 30.53 -27.96
N ASN A 227 -28.91 29.80 -26.95
CA ASN A 227 -30.35 29.73 -26.69
C ASN A 227 -30.90 31.02 -26.08
N ALA A 228 -30.17 31.67 -25.18
CA ALA A 228 -30.56 32.96 -24.62
C ALA A 228 -30.63 34.07 -25.70
N GLN A 229 -29.73 34.07 -26.69
CA GLN A 229 -29.79 35.02 -27.81
C GLN A 229 -30.93 34.72 -28.79
N LYS A 230 -31.33 33.45 -28.94
CA LYS A 230 -32.49 33.06 -29.76
C LYS A 230 -33.82 33.43 -29.14
N GLU A 231 -33.92 33.42 -27.81
CA GLU A 231 -35.13 33.86 -27.10
C GLU A 231 -35.30 35.39 -27.15
N THR A 232 -34.20 36.17 -27.08
CA THR A 232 -34.28 37.64 -27.24
C THR A 232 -34.55 38.10 -28.67
N ALA A 233 -34.23 37.28 -29.69
CA ALA A 233 -34.46 37.61 -31.09
C ALA A 233 -35.88 37.23 -31.59
N ALA A 234 -36.69 36.57 -30.75
CA ALA A 234 -38.04 36.14 -31.10
C ALA A 234 -39.12 37.21 -30.78
N ASP A 235 -38.77 38.28 -30.05
CA ASP A 235 -39.71 39.30 -29.57
C ASP A 235 -39.58 40.68 -30.26
N GLU A 236 -38.77 40.82 -31.32
CA GLU A 236 -38.81 42.03 -32.14
C GLU A 236 -39.86 41.91 -33.26
N PRO A 237 -40.89 42.81 -33.29
CA PRO A 237 -41.88 42.78 -34.35
C PRO A 237 -41.25 43.15 -35.69
N ILE A 238 -41.52 42.32 -36.71
CA ILE A 238 -41.18 42.54 -38.11
C ILE A 238 -41.87 43.83 -38.56
N ALA A 239 -41.13 44.94 -38.56
CA ALA A 239 -41.56 46.18 -39.19
C ALA A 239 -41.19 46.13 -40.68
N ASP A 240 -42.21 46.05 -41.52
CA ASP A 240 -42.15 46.22 -42.96
C ASP A 240 -41.30 47.45 -43.33
N LYS A 241 -40.18 47.24 -44.02
CA LYS A 241 -39.56 48.30 -44.82
C LYS A 241 -39.42 47.82 -46.26
N ALA A 242 -40.36 48.36 -47.01
CA ALA A 242 -40.50 48.38 -48.46
C ALA A 242 -39.18 48.41 -49.23
N VAL A 243 -39.15 47.50 -50.20
CA VAL A 243 -38.57 47.61 -51.54
C VAL A 243 -38.42 49.07 -51.99
N ASN A 244 -37.22 49.45 -52.41
CA ASN A 244 -37.07 50.46 -53.45
C ASN A 244 -35.99 50.03 -54.46
N PRO A 245 -36.32 49.88 -55.75
CA PRO A 245 -35.43 49.31 -56.75
C PRO A 245 -34.61 50.38 -57.48
N ARG A 246 -33.41 49.96 -57.92
CA ARG A 246 -32.58 50.55 -59.00
C ARG A 246 -31.92 51.91 -58.73
N LYS A 247 -30.59 51.88 -58.60
CA LYS A 247 -29.67 52.18 -59.71
C LYS A 247 -28.28 51.63 -59.39
#